data_AF-F2BBY3-F1
#
_entry.id   AF-F2BBY3-F1
#
_cell.length_a   1.000
_cell.length_b   1.000
_cell.length_c   1.000
_cell.angle_alpha   90.00
_cell.angle_beta   90.00
_cell.angle_gamma   90.00
#
_symmetry.space_group_name_H-M   'P 1'
#
loop_
_entity.id
_entity.type
_entity.pdbx_description
1 polymer ?
#
loop_
_entity_poly.entity_id
_entity_poly.type
_entity_poly.pdbx_seq_one_letter_code
_entity_poly.pdbx_strand_id
1 'polypeptide(L)'
;MQTNTPRLTTLAACIAMLGISPAIAADNTAATPAESAALDAVIVKGSKNKDRIGRDRVYTREIVNLYKGREEVETFKGNTVSDLLSGMVGVYSGDARNSGALDPNIRGVQG
;
A
#
# COMPACT_ATOMS: atom_id res chain seq x y z
N MET A 1 -32.19 34.06 -13.27
CA MET A 1 -32.17 34.49 -11.85
C MET A 1 -32.37 33.26 -10.99
N GLN A 2 -31.48 33.10 -10.01
CA GLN A 2 -31.48 32.07 -8.96
C GLN A 2 -32.86 31.95 -8.27
N THR A 3 -33.26 30.75 -7.83
CA THR A 3 -33.48 30.31 -6.42
C THR A 3 -34.51 29.17 -6.46
N ASN A 4 -34.63 28.15 -5.60
CA ASN A 4 -33.95 27.67 -4.39
C ASN A 4 -34.43 26.21 -4.17
N THR A 5 -33.55 25.30 -3.73
CA THR A 5 -33.92 24.02 -3.10
C THR A 5 -34.31 24.22 -1.63
N PRO A 6 -35.15 23.35 -1.02
CA PRO A 6 -34.63 22.37 -0.03
C PRO A 6 -35.44 21.02 0.03
N ARG A 7 -34.76 19.86 0.11
CA ARG A 7 -34.46 18.99 1.28
C ARG A 7 -35.50 17.88 1.59
N LEU A 8 -34.99 16.64 1.53
CA LEU A 8 -35.03 15.56 2.53
C LEU A 8 -36.31 15.40 3.37
N THR A 9 -36.98 14.24 3.25
CA THR A 9 -37.51 13.36 4.32
C THR A 9 -38.86 12.73 3.97
N THR A 10 -38.88 11.46 3.57
CA THR A 10 -39.96 10.52 3.89
C THR A 10 -39.36 9.14 4.06
N LEU A 11 -39.01 8.90 5.32
CA LEU A 11 -38.52 7.68 5.92
C LEU A 11 -39.45 6.50 5.63
N ALA A 12 -38.84 5.36 5.36
CA ALA A 12 -39.39 4.01 5.33
C ALA A 12 -40.57 3.80 6.31
N ALA A 13 -41.77 3.64 5.75
CA ALA A 13 -42.98 3.25 6.47
C ALA A 13 -43.76 2.19 5.66
N CYS A 14 -43.11 1.07 5.28
CA CYS A 14 -43.78 -0.09 4.68
C CYS A 14 -43.15 -1.43 5.11
N ILE A 15 -42.68 -1.56 6.36
CA ILE A 15 -42.08 -2.83 6.87
C ILE A 15 -43.10 -3.66 7.69
N ALA A 16 -44.35 -3.23 7.82
CA ALA A 16 -45.34 -3.95 8.63
C ALA A 16 -46.71 -4.01 7.97
N MET A 17 -46.84 -4.74 6.86
CA MET A 17 -48.11 -5.34 6.44
C MET A 17 -47.79 -6.45 5.42
N LEU A 18 -48.37 -7.63 5.62
CA LEU A 18 -48.42 -8.79 4.72
C LEU A 18 -47.30 -9.83 4.88
N GLY A 19 -47.42 -10.60 5.96
CA GLY A 19 -47.12 -12.03 5.87
C GLY A 19 -48.25 -12.74 5.12
N ILE A 20 -47.88 -13.56 4.12
CA ILE A 20 -48.44 -14.85 3.65
C ILE A 20 -47.57 -15.25 2.44
N SER A 21 -46.91 -16.40 2.50
CA SER A 21 -46.30 -17.09 1.36
C SER A 21 -47.15 -18.33 1.03
N PRO A 22 -46.97 -19.03 -0.11
CA PRO A 22 -46.87 -18.56 -1.50
C PRO A 22 -47.87 -19.34 -2.41
N ALA A 23 -48.41 -18.72 -3.45
CA ALA A 23 -48.99 -19.46 -4.58
C ALA A 23 -48.98 -18.57 -5.81
N ILE A 24 -47.82 -18.50 -6.49
CA ILE A 24 -47.73 -17.90 -7.82
C ILE A 24 -47.36 -19.05 -8.75
N ALA A 25 -48.29 -19.37 -9.64
CA ALA A 25 -48.10 -20.31 -10.73
C ALA A 25 -46.88 -19.87 -11.55
N ALA A 26 -46.02 -20.84 -11.91
CA ALA A 26 -44.91 -20.62 -12.81
C ALA A 26 -45.45 -20.35 -14.22
N ASP A 27 -45.69 -19.08 -14.54
CA ASP A 27 -45.80 -18.64 -15.92
C ASP A 27 -44.37 -18.53 -16.46
N ASN A 28 -43.97 -19.52 -17.26
CA ASN A 28 -42.70 -19.52 -17.98
C ASN A 28 -42.81 -18.58 -19.18
N THR A 29 -43.09 -17.30 -18.94
CA THR A 29 -42.86 -16.27 -19.95
C THR A 29 -41.35 -16.08 -20.03
N ALA A 30 -40.76 -16.54 -21.14
CA ALA A 30 -39.35 -16.45 -21.44
C ALA A 30 -38.83 -15.04 -21.12
N ALA A 31 -37.93 -14.97 -20.14
CA ALA A 31 -37.18 -13.76 -19.85
C ALA A 31 -36.57 -13.24 -21.15
N THR A 32 -36.84 -11.96 -21.45
CA THR A 32 -36.14 -11.18 -22.47
C THR A 32 -34.64 -11.49 -22.38
N PRO A 33 -33.94 -11.77 -23.49
CA PRO A 33 -32.53 -12.09 -23.44
C PRO A 33 -31.81 -10.89 -22.83
N ALA A 34 -31.21 -11.10 -21.66
CA ALA A 34 -30.41 -10.09 -21.01
C ALA A 34 -29.31 -9.66 -22.00
N GLU A 35 -29.36 -8.40 -22.44
CA GLU A 35 -28.32 -7.76 -23.23
C GLU A 35 -26.97 -7.98 -22.52
N SER A 36 -26.09 -8.77 -23.14
CA SER A 36 -24.71 -8.88 -22.68
C SER A 36 -24.00 -7.56 -22.96
N ALA A 37 -23.89 -6.72 -21.94
CA ALA A 37 -23.04 -5.54 -21.98
C ALA A 37 -21.57 -5.99 -22.05
N ALA A 38 -20.91 -5.71 -23.18
CA ALA A 38 -19.47 -5.92 -23.32
C ALA A 38 -18.72 -4.88 -22.46
N LEU A 39 -17.99 -5.35 -21.45
CA LEU A 39 -17.16 -4.52 -20.59
C LEU A 39 -15.83 -4.21 -21.27
N ASP A 40 -15.34 -2.98 -21.08
CA ASP A 40 -14.03 -2.58 -21.59
C ASP A 40 -12.88 -3.17 -20.75
N ALA A 41 -11.70 -3.31 -21.34
CA ALA A 41 -10.57 -3.99 -20.71
C ALA A 41 -9.95 -3.16 -19.57
N VAL A 42 -9.80 -3.77 -18.38
CA VAL A 42 -9.12 -3.15 -17.23
C VAL A 42 -7.64 -3.55 -17.23
N ILE A 43 -6.74 -2.55 -17.30
CA ILE A 43 -5.30 -2.78 -17.19
C ILE A 43 -4.89 -2.77 -15.71
N VAL A 44 -4.52 -3.95 -15.21
CA VAL A 44 -3.95 -4.10 -13.85
C VAL A 44 -2.43 -3.92 -13.90
N LYS A 45 -1.93 -2.88 -13.22
CA LYS A 45 -0.49 -2.65 -13.05
C LYS A 45 -0.04 -3.09 -11.66
N GLY A 46 0.86 -4.06 -11.60
CA GLY A 46 1.55 -4.41 -10.35
C GLY A 46 2.73 -3.47 -10.10
N SER A 47 2.81 -2.89 -8.91
CA SER A 47 4.00 -2.17 -8.45
C SER A 47 4.73 -3.01 -7.40
N LYS A 48 6.04 -3.14 -7.55
CA LYS A 48 6.89 -3.82 -6.55
C LYS A 48 7.39 -2.78 -5.54
N ASN A 49 7.23 -3.07 -4.26
CA ASN A 49 7.75 -2.22 -3.19
C ASN A 49 9.28 -2.22 -3.20
N LYS A 50 9.90 -1.02 -3.27
CA LYS A 50 11.36 -0.84 -3.28
C LYS A 50 12.04 -1.37 -2.02
N ASP A 51 11.38 -1.25 -0.87
CA ASP A 51 11.89 -1.76 0.41
C ASP A 51 12.01 -3.29 0.37
N ARG A 52 10.93 -3.97 -0.05
CA ARG A 52 10.93 -5.42 -0.26
C ARG A 52 12.01 -5.85 -1.26
N ILE A 53 12.13 -5.16 -2.39
CA ILE A 53 13.19 -5.44 -3.38
C ILE A 53 14.58 -5.29 -2.74
N GLY A 54 14.81 -4.25 -1.94
CA GLY A 54 16.09 -3.99 -1.28
C GLY A 54 16.47 -5.10 -0.30
N ARG A 55 15.51 -5.53 0.52
CA ARG A 55 15.67 -6.64 1.46
C ARG A 55 15.97 -7.96 0.75
N ASP A 56 15.22 -8.29 -0.29
CA ASP A 56 15.36 -9.57 -1.00
C ASP A 56 16.71 -9.63 -1.78
N ARG A 57 17.22 -8.48 -2.22
CA ARG A 57 18.52 -8.36 -2.92
C ARG A 57 19.73 -8.81 -2.11
N VAL A 58 19.63 -8.93 -0.78
CA VAL A 58 20.70 -9.50 0.06
C VAL A 58 20.95 -10.97 -0.29
N TYR A 59 19.93 -11.68 -0.77
CA TYR A 59 20.02 -13.11 -1.08
C TYR A 59 20.14 -13.40 -2.57
N THR A 60 19.73 -12.47 -3.43
CA THR A 60 19.66 -12.71 -4.88
C THR A 60 20.93 -12.28 -5.62
N ARG A 61 21.79 -11.45 -5.02
CA ARG A 61 22.96 -10.92 -5.70
C ARG A 61 24.22 -11.70 -5.35
N GLU A 62 25.11 -11.82 -6.33
CA GLU A 62 26.43 -12.44 -6.19
C GLU A 62 27.48 -11.45 -5.63
N ILE A 63 27.08 -10.57 -4.71
CA ILE A 63 27.95 -9.62 -4.02
C ILE A 63 27.62 -9.60 -2.53
N VAL A 64 28.59 -9.24 -1.68
CA VAL A 64 28.27 -9.01 -0.27
C VAL A 64 27.60 -7.65 -0.11
N ASN A 65 26.30 -7.67 0.15
CA ASN A 65 25.51 -6.48 0.44
C ASN A 65 24.77 -6.62 1.78
N LEU A 66 24.50 -5.47 2.37
CA LEU A 66 23.69 -5.36 3.57
C LEU A 66 22.46 -4.50 3.26
N TYR A 67 21.40 -4.67 4.05
CA TYR A 67 20.17 -3.91 3.91
C TYR A 67 19.70 -3.42 5.29
N LYS A 68 19.33 -2.15 5.37
CA LYS A 68 18.70 -1.51 6.53
C LYS A 68 17.35 -0.98 6.09
N GLY A 69 16.28 -1.45 6.73
CA GLY A 69 14.91 -1.11 6.35
C GLY A 69 14.50 0.30 6.78
N ARG A 70 13.43 0.84 6.18
CA ARG A 70 12.90 2.15 6.60
C ARG A 70 12.49 2.16 8.07
N GLU A 71 11.71 1.16 8.48
CA GLU A 71 11.23 1.03 9.86
C GLU A 71 12.39 1.04 10.85
N GLU A 72 13.43 0.25 10.57
CA GLU A 72 14.63 0.18 11.40
C GLU A 72 15.36 1.53 11.48
N VAL A 73 15.53 2.24 10.35
CA VAL A 73 16.15 3.58 10.33
C VAL A 73 15.30 4.59 11.10
N GLU A 74 13.97 4.50 11.03
CA GLU A 74 13.07 5.43 11.69
C GLU A 74 12.94 5.17 13.19
N THR A 75 13.03 3.92 13.63
CA THR A 75 13.09 3.55 15.04
C THR A 75 14.44 3.91 15.66
N PHE A 76 15.55 3.73 14.94
CA PHE A 76 16.91 3.91 15.44
C PHE A 76 17.65 5.05 14.74
N LYS A 77 17.11 6.28 14.86
CA LYS A 77 17.66 7.47 14.18
C LYS A 77 19.01 7.96 14.71
N GLY A 78 19.44 7.48 15.88
CA GLY A 78 20.67 7.92 16.53
C GLY A 78 20.67 9.42 16.85
N ASN A 79 21.84 9.93 17.22
CA ASN A 79 22.06 11.34 17.55
C ASN A 79 22.81 12.08 16.42
N THR A 80 23.50 11.33 15.56
CA THR A 80 24.30 11.85 14.45
C THR A 80 23.95 11.12 13.14
N VAL A 81 24.25 11.74 12.00
CA VAL A 81 24.03 11.12 10.67
C VAL A 81 24.83 9.83 10.46
N SER A 82 25.93 9.67 11.20
CA SER A 82 26.78 8.47 11.15
C SER A 82 26.12 7.25 11.80
N ASP A 83 25.16 7.46 12.71
CA ASP A 83 24.47 6.38 13.39
C ASP A 83 23.59 5.56 12.46
N LEU A 84 23.30 6.06 11.25
CA LEU A 84 22.60 5.31 10.20
C LEU A 84 23.36 4.04 9.79
N LEU A 85 24.68 4.07 9.88
CA LEU A 85 25.53 2.93 9.53
C LEU A 85 25.79 2.00 10.71
N SER A 86 25.33 2.37 11.91
CA SER A 86 25.54 1.60 13.13
C SER A 86 24.91 0.21 13.04
N GLY A 87 25.68 -0.79 13.45
CA GLY A 87 25.29 -2.20 13.42
C GLY A 87 25.46 -2.86 12.04
N MET A 88 25.91 -2.14 11.00
CA MET A 88 26.28 -2.77 9.74
C MET A 88 27.66 -3.40 9.82
N VAL A 89 27.76 -4.67 9.40
CA VAL A 89 28.99 -5.46 9.52
C VAL A 89 30.06 -4.94 8.56
N GLY A 90 31.24 -4.62 9.11
CA GLY A 90 32.39 -4.14 8.33
C GLY A 90 32.21 -2.74 7.75
N VAL A 91 31.25 -1.98 8.28
CA VAL A 91 31.03 -0.57 7.97
C VAL A 91 31.24 0.24 9.24
N TYR A 92 32.07 1.26 9.17
CA TYR A 92 32.36 2.18 10.26
C TYR A 92 32.14 3.62 9.79
N SER A 93 32.01 4.56 10.72
CA SER A 93 32.04 5.99 10.40
C SER A 93 33.36 6.60 10.85
N GLY A 94 34.02 7.34 9.96
CA GLY A 94 35.32 7.99 10.21
C GLY A 94 35.24 9.19 11.16
N ASP A 95 34.29 10.09 10.94
CA ASP A 95 34.06 11.26 11.82
C ASP A 95 32.56 11.53 12.03
N ALA A 96 32.01 10.91 13.07
CA ALA A 96 30.63 11.12 13.48
C ALA A 96 30.37 12.47 14.18
N ARG A 97 31.42 13.22 14.55
CA ARG A 97 31.31 14.43 15.39
C ARG A 97 31.13 15.69 14.54
N ASN A 98 31.44 15.63 13.25
CA ASN A 98 31.30 16.76 12.32
C ASN A 98 29.87 16.98 11.79
N SER A 99 28.85 16.57 12.55
CA SER A 99 27.44 17.04 12.45
C SER A 99 26.79 17.06 11.05
N GLY A 100 27.24 16.26 10.09
CA GLY A 100 26.64 16.24 8.75
C GLY A 100 27.44 15.56 7.65
N ALA A 101 28.75 15.39 7.82
CA ALA A 101 29.54 14.59 6.88
C ALA A 101 29.26 13.09 7.09
N LEU A 102 28.93 12.39 6.00
CA LEU A 102 28.90 10.93 5.97
C LEU A 102 30.25 10.48 5.43
N ASP A 103 31.05 9.83 6.28
CA ASP A 103 32.37 9.34 5.94
C ASP A 103 32.45 7.83 6.23
N PRO A 104 31.86 6.99 5.37
CA PRO A 104 31.81 5.56 5.55
C PRO A 104 33.18 4.94 5.31
N ASN A 105 33.62 4.10 6.24
CA ASN A 105 34.73 3.18 6.04
C ASN A 105 34.16 1.77 5.84
N ILE A 106 34.32 1.23 4.64
CA ILE A 106 33.89 -0.11 4.26
C ILE A 106 35.12 -1.00 4.16
N ARG A 107 35.30 -1.91 5.12
CA ARG A 107 36.40 -2.89 5.15
C ARG A 107 37.80 -2.26 4.99
N GLY A 108 38.01 -1.08 5.55
CA GLY A 108 39.30 -0.37 5.51
C GLY A 108 39.43 0.67 4.41
N VAL A 109 38.41 0.85 3.54
CA VAL A 109 38.39 1.88 2.49
C VAL A 109 37.42 2.99 2.89
N GLN A 110 37.89 4.23 2.90
CA GLN A 110 37.19 5.41 3.40
C GLN A 110 36.88 6.41 2.27
N GLY A 111 35.72 7.05 2.30
CA GLY A 111 35.34 8.12 1.37
C GLY A 111 33.84 8.40 1.28
#